data_AF-W2ELH7-F1
#
_entry.id   AF-W2ELH7-F1
#
_cell.length_a   1.000
_cell.length_b   1.000
_cell.length_c   1.000
_cell.angle_alpha   90.00
_cell.angle_beta   90.00
_cell.angle_gamma   90.00
#
_symmetry.space_group_name_H-M   'P 1'
#
loop_
_entity.id
_entity.type
_entity.pdbx_description
1 polymer ?
#
loop_
_entity_poly.entity_id
_entity_poly.type
_entity_poly.pdbx_seq_one_letter_code
_entity_poly.pdbx_strand_id
1 'polypeptide(L)' 'MASIVQRIKEYFQSQKGREGVERVKTAARDPRNRERVHRLMDQWRGRRAGTRHRDV' A
#
# COMPACT_ATOMS: atom_id res chain seq x y z
N MET A 1 20.57 16.47 -12.94
CA MET A 1 19.19 15.96 -12.98
C MET A 1 18.78 15.57 -11.58
N ALA A 2 17.76 16.22 -11.02
CA ALA A 2 17.21 15.83 -9.73
C ALA A 2 16.62 14.42 -9.86
N SER A 3 17.23 13.47 -9.17
CA SER A 3 16.81 12.07 -9.23
C SER A 3 15.41 11.96 -8.61
N ILE A 4 14.53 11.12 -9.15
CA ILE A 4 13.16 10.90 -8.63
C ILE A 4 13.18 10.62 -7.12
N VAL A 5 14.25 9.99 -6.64
CA VAL A 5 14.54 9.73 -5.23
C VAL A 5 14.65 11.01 -4.38
N GLN A 6 15.31 12.06 -4.88
CA GLN A 6 15.41 13.35 -4.18
C GLN A 6 14.04 14.00 -4.03
N ARG A 7 13.22 13.96 -5.08
CA ARG A 7 11.88 14.54 -5.06
C ARG A 7 10.94 13.78 -4.10
N ILE A 8 11.08 12.46 -4.02
CA ILE A 8 10.40 11.63 -3.02
C ILE A 8 10.88 11.98 -1.62
N LYS A 9 12.19 12.14 -1.41
CA LYS A 9 12.77 12.53 -0.12
C LYS A 9 12.28 13.92 0.34
N GLU A 10 12.28 14.90 -0.55
CA GLU A 10 11.74 16.24 -0.28
C GLU A 10 10.23 16.21 0.01
N TYR A 11 9.48 15.36 -0.70
CA TYR A 11 8.05 15.16 -0.44
C TYR A 11 7.81 14.53 0.94
N PHE A 12 8.59 13.53 1.35
CA PHE A 12 8.55 12.95 2.68
C PHE A 12 9.01 13.91 3.79
N GLN A 13 9.92 14.84 3.47
CA GLN A 13 10.37 15.88 4.40
C GLN A 13 9.36 17.04 4.52
N SER A 14 8.43 17.18 3.56
CA SER A 14 7.36 18.17 3.59
C SER A 14 6.28 17.80 4.62
N GLN A 15 5.58 18.80 5.20
CA GLN A 15 4.52 18.57 6.19
C GLN A 15 3.42 17.62 5.69
N LYS A 16 3.11 17.68 4.38
CA LYS A 16 2.17 16.74 3.72
C LYS A 16 2.64 15.29 3.76
N GLY A 17 3.95 15.04 3.65
CA GLY A 17 4.54 13.70 3.74
C GLY A 17 4.45 13.14 5.16
N ARG A 18 4.66 14.01 6.17
CA ARG A 18 4.52 13.63 7.59
C ARG A 18 3.09 13.26 7.96
N GLU A 19 2.10 14.06 7.57
CA GLU A 19 0.68 13.72 7.77
C GLU A 19 0.29 12.40 7.09
N GLY A 20 0.77 12.18 5.86
CA GLY A 20 0.55 10.93 5.14
C GLY A 20 1.15 9.73 5.89
N VAL A 21 2.38 9.87 6.39
CA VAL A 21 3.05 8.82 7.17
C VAL A 21 2.40 8.60 8.52
N GLU A 22 1.92 9.64 9.21
CA GLU A 22 1.21 9.50 10.49
C GLU A 22 -0.16 8.86 10.30
N ARG A 23 -0.91 9.23 9.26
CA ARG A 23 -2.17 8.55 8.92
C ARG A 23 -1.93 7.10 8.55
N VAL A 24 -0.89 6.79 7.79
CA VAL A 24 -0.52 5.41 7.45
C VAL A 24 -0.06 4.65 8.69
N LYS A 25 0.76 5.23 9.57
CA LYS A 25 1.16 4.60 10.84
C LYS A 25 -0.04 4.34 11.73
N THR A 26 -0.96 5.28 11.84
CA THR A 26 -2.19 5.15 12.63
C THR A 26 -3.09 4.07 12.05
N ALA A 27 -3.29 4.08 10.73
CA ALA A 27 -4.05 3.07 10.02
C ALA A 27 -3.38 1.69 10.01
N ALA A 28 -2.05 1.62 10.14
CA ALA A 28 -1.29 0.37 10.26
C ALA A 28 -1.30 -0.17 11.70
N ARG A 29 -1.45 0.71 12.70
CA ARG A 29 -1.63 0.35 14.11
C ARG A 29 -3.02 -0.22 14.38
N ASP A 30 -3.98 0.06 13.51
CA ASP A 30 -5.35 -0.42 13.62
C ASP A 30 -5.47 -1.88 13.13
N PRO A 31 -5.77 -2.86 14.01
CA PRO A 31 -5.84 -4.27 13.64
C PRO A 31 -7.01 -4.56 12.70
N ARG A 32 -8.09 -3.76 12.74
CA ARG A 32 -9.27 -3.93 11.88
C ARG A 32 -8.97 -3.53 10.44
N ASN A 33 -8.09 -2.56 10.25
CA ASN A 33 -7.63 -2.18 8.92
C ASN A 33 -6.68 -3.23 8.32
N ARG A 34 -5.91 -3.94 9.16
CA ARG A 34 -5.04 -5.04 8.73
C ARG A 34 -5.81 -6.19 8.10
N GLU A 35 -6.93 -6.61 8.69
CA GLU A 35 -7.80 -7.63 8.10
C GLU A 35 -8.38 -7.21 6.75
N ARG A 36 -8.76 -5.93 6.62
CA ARG A 36 -9.32 -5.38 5.39
C ARG A 36 -8.29 -5.33 4.27
N VAL A 37 -7.05 -4.94 4.59
CA VAL A 37 -5.91 -4.98 3.66
C VAL A 37 -5.56 -6.42 3.29
N HIS A 38 -5.57 -7.34 4.25
CA HIS A 38 -5.30 -8.76 3.99
C HIS A 38 -6.34 -9.34 3.03
N ARG A 39 -7.63 -9.06 3.24
CA ARG A 39 -8.71 -9.45 2.33
C ARG A 39 -8.57 -8.83 0.93
N LEU A 40 -8.17 -7.56 0.85
CA LEU A 40 -7.96 -6.87 -0.42
C LEU A 40 -6.78 -7.48 -1.20
N MET A 41 -5.68 -7.75 -0.51
CA MET A 41 -4.51 -8.42 -1.08
C MET A 41 -4.82 -9.85 -1.52
N ASP A 42 -5.57 -10.59 -0.71
CA ASP A 42 -6.01 -11.94 -1.02
C ASP A 42 -6.89 -11.96 -2.28
N GLN A 43 -7.85 -11.04 -2.37
CA GLN A 43 -8.72 -10.89 -3.54
C GLN A 43 -7.95 -10.45 -4.79
N TRP A 44 -6.95 -9.58 -4.64
CA TRP A 44 -6.09 -9.13 -5.73
C TRP A 44 -5.13 -10.22 -6.21
N ARG A 45 -4.58 -11.01 -5.28
CA ARG A 45 -3.72 -12.16 -5.58
C ARG A 45 -4.54 -13.29 -6.21
N GLY A 46 -5.77 -13.51 -5.76
CA GLY A 46 -6.75 -14.41 -6.37
C GLY A 46 -7.15 -14.00 -7.79
N ARG A 47 -7.32 -12.70 -8.06
CA ARG A 47 -7.54 -12.19 -9.43
C ARG A 47 -6.35 -12.40 -10.37
N ARG A 48 -5.12 -12.40 -9.85
CA ARG A 48 -3.92 -12.78 -10.63
C ARG A 48 -3.75 -14.28 -10.80
N ALA A 49 -4.28 -15.09 -9.87
CA ALA A 49 -4.27 -16.55 -9.95
C ALA A 49 -5.40 -17.11 -10.83
N GLY A 50 -6.49 -16.35 -11.04
CA GLY A 50 -7.66 -16.76 -11.81
C GLY A 50 -7.45 -16.91 -13.33
N THR A 51 -6.22 -16.82 -13.85
CA THR A 51 -5.91 -17.08 -15.27
C THR A 51 -5.32 -18.48 -15.50
N ARG A 52 -5.31 -19.38 -14.51
CA ARG A 52 -5.01 -20.80 -14.76
C ARG A 52 -6.05 -21.73 -14.16
N HIS A 53 -6.64 -22.51 -15.06
CA HIS A 53 -7.32 -23.78 -14.83
C HIS A 53 -8.80 -23.74 -14.42
N ARG A 54 -9.64 -23.30 -15.35
CA ARG A 54 -10.90 -23.97 -15.65
C ARG A 54 -10.56 -25.06 -16.66
N ASP A 55 -10.38 -26.30 -16.22
CA ASP A 55 -10.47 -27.54 -17.02
C ASP A 55 -10.03 -28.71 -16.12
N VAL A 56 -11.00 -29.30 -15.39
CA VAL A 56 -11.05 -30.72 -15.01
C VAL A 56 -12.52 -31.09 -14.83
#